data_AF-A0A651HFE9-F1
#
_entry.id   AF-A0A651HFE9-F1
#
_cell.length_a   1.000
_cell.length_b   1.000
_cell.length_c   1.000
_cell.angle_alpha   90.00
_cell.angle_beta   90.00
_cell.angle_gamma   90.00
#
_symmetry.space_group_name_H-M   'P 1'
#
loop_
_entity.id
_entity.type
_entity.pdbx_description
1 polymer ?
#
loop_
_entity_poly.entity_id
_entity_poly.type
_entity_poly.pdbx_seq_one_letter_code
_entity_poly.pdbx_strand_id
1 'polypeptide(L)'
;MEDSGFNDLIHQPVRLRLMALLNALDAGVRVDFTTLRDRLGLTEGNLGAHLLQLEKAGYLKLEKTFVRRRPKTWVHLTARGARAFESHVEALRSVLDPGGS
;
A
#
# COMPACT_ATOMS: atom_id res chain seq x y z
N MET A 1 -0.11 17.55 8.29
CA MET A 1 -1.48 17.48 7.74
C MET A 1 -1.88 16.02 7.78
N GLU A 2 -2.91 15.70 8.55
CA GLU A 2 -3.45 14.35 8.65
C GLU A 2 -4.09 14.01 7.30
N ASP A 3 -3.84 12.81 6.79
CA ASP A 3 -4.40 12.31 5.53
C ASP A 3 -5.87 11.90 5.77
N SER A 4 -6.70 12.87 6.13
CA SER A 4 -8.11 12.68 6.46
C SER A 4 -8.95 12.81 5.18
N GLY A 5 -9.73 11.78 4.84
CA GLY A 5 -10.66 11.81 3.72
C GLY A 5 -10.12 11.20 2.42
N PHE A 6 -10.38 11.85 1.28
CA PHE A 6 -9.87 11.40 -0.01
C PHE A 6 -8.35 11.61 -0.10
N ASN A 7 -7.64 10.53 -0.43
CA ASN A 7 -6.20 10.54 -0.54
C ASN A 7 -5.80 10.37 -2.02
N ASP A 8 -5.34 11.44 -2.65
CA ASP A 8 -4.97 11.46 -4.08
C ASP A 8 -3.84 10.47 -4.40
N LEU A 9 -2.95 10.22 -3.44
CA LEU A 9 -1.93 9.20 -3.61
C LEU A 9 -2.59 7.82 -3.66
N ILE A 10 -3.45 7.46 -2.71
CA ILE A 10 -4.08 6.14 -2.67
C ILE A 10 -5.11 5.95 -3.78
N HIS A 11 -5.80 7.02 -4.23
CA HIS A 11 -6.88 6.98 -5.22
C HIS A 11 -6.50 6.31 -6.55
N GLN A 12 -5.21 6.32 -6.92
CA GLN A 12 -4.76 5.64 -8.12
C GLN A 12 -4.95 4.11 -8.00
N PRO A 13 -5.55 3.43 -9.00
CA PRO A 13 -6.00 2.05 -8.87
C PRO A 13 -4.95 1.03 -8.41
N VAL A 14 -3.70 1.16 -8.85
CA VAL A 14 -2.63 0.23 -8.47
C VAL A 14 -2.23 0.43 -7.01
N ARG A 15 -2.09 1.68 -6.55
CA ARG A 15 -1.78 1.99 -5.15
C ARG A 15 -2.93 1.59 -4.23
N LEU A 16 -4.18 1.81 -4.63
CA LEU A 16 -5.35 1.32 -3.88
C LEU A 16 -5.31 -0.20 -3.69
N ARG A 17 -5.12 -0.97 -4.79
CA ARG A 17 -5.04 -2.44 -4.74
C ARG A 17 -3.85 -2.93 -3.91
N LEU A 18 -2.70 -2.27 -4.00
CA LEU A 18 -1.50 -2.59 -3.24
C LEU A 18 -1.73 -2.38 -1.74
N MET A 19 -2.24 -1.21 -1.36
CA MET A 19 -2.56 -0.88 0.03
C MET A 19 -3.60 -1.84 0.60
N ALA A 20 -4.65 -2.17 -0.17
CA ALA A 20 -5.67 -3.14 0.23
C ALA A 20 -5.09 -4.54 0.50
N LEU A 21 -4.21 -5.02 -0.39
CA LEU A 21 -3.56 -6.33 -0.22
C LEU A 21 -2.72 -6.37 1.05
N LEU A 22 -1.93 -5.32 1.31
CA LEU A 22 -1.09 -5.26 2.50
C LEU A 22 -1.91 -5.06 3.79
N ASN A 23 -3.00 -4.31 3.74
CA ASN A 23 -3.88 -4.06 4.87
C ASN A 23 -4.70 -5.29 5.28
N ALA A 24 -4.89 -6.24 4.36
CA ALA A 24 -5.55 -7.51 4.64
C ALA A 24 -4.65 -8.52 5.41
N LEU A 25 -3.39 -8.18 5.65
CA LEU A 25 -2.44 -9.00 6.42
C LEU A 25 -2.42 -8.55 7.87
N ASP A 26 -2.04 -9.46 8.78
CA ASP A 26 -1.83 -9.09 10.18
C ASP A 26 -0.77 -7.99 10.33
N ALA A 27 -0.93 -7.15 11.34
CA ALA A 27 -0.01 -6.05 11.60
C ALA A 27 1.44 -6.53 11.74
N GLY A 28 2.36 -5.88 11.01
CA GLY A 28 3.78 -6.24 11.01
C GLY A 28 4.16 -7.37 10.04
N VAL A 29 3.20 -8.03 9.39
CA VAL A 29 3.48 -8.97 8.30
C VAL A 29 4.05 -8.21 7.10
N ARG A 30 5.03 -8.83 6.46
CA ARG A 30 5.72 -8.30 5.28
C ARG A 30 5.58 -9.23 4.09
N VAL A 31 5.53 -8.65 2.91
CA VAL A 31 5.44 -9.39 1.65
C VAL A 31 6.64 -9.04 0.79
N ASP A 32 7.20 -10.02 0.10
CA ASP A 32 8.29 -9.71 -0.82
C ASP A 32 7.80 -9.13 -2.14
N PHE A 33 8.67 -8.33 -2.76
CA PHE A 33 8.41 -7.63 -4.01
C PHE A 33 7.88 -8.56 -5.11
N THR A 34 8.49 -9.74 -5.28
CA THR A 34 8.09 -10.72 -6.30
C THR A 34 6.66 -11.19 -6.08
N THR A 35 6.30 -11.50 -4.84
CA THR A 35 4.93 -11.90 -4.48
C THR A 35 3.91 -10.80 -4.77
N LEU A 36 4.24 -9.54 -4.46
CA LEU A 36 3.37 -8.39 -4.78
C LEU A 36 3.22 -8.20 -6.29
N ARG A 37 4.31 -8.29 -7.04
CA ARG A 37 4.34 -8.17 -8.51
C ARG A 37 3.40 -9.19 -9.13
N ASP A 38 3.55 -10.45 -8.72
CA ASP A 38 2.79 -11.56 -9.29
C ASP A 38 1.31 -11.49 -8.90
N ARG A 39 0.98 -11.15 -7.64
CA ARG A 39 -0.41 -11.00 -7.19
C ARG A 39 -1.14 -9.82 -7.83
N LEU A 40 -0.42 -8.73 -8.12
CA LEU A 40 -1.01 -7.53 -8.73
C LEU A 40 -0.98 -7.56 -10.26
N GLY A 41 -0.24 -8.50 -10.88
CA GLY A 41 -0.07 -8.61 -12.32
C GLY A 41 0.70 -7.42 -12.92
N LEU A 42 1.71 -6.92 -12.21
CA LEU A 42 2.46 -5.72 -12.60
C LEU A 42 3.84 -6.08 -13.16
N THR A 43 4.40 -5.18 -13.96
CA THR A 43 5.83 -5.24 -14.29
C THR A 43 6.67 -4.73 -13.11
N GLU A 44 7.96 -5.09 -13.07
CA GLU A 44 8.86 -4.67 -11.99
C GLU A 44 9.01 -3.15 -11.92
N GLY A 45 9.18 -2.49 -13.07
CA GLY A 45 9.30 -1.04 -13.13
C GLY A 45 8.03 -0.34 -12.63
N ASN A 46 6.85 -0.86 -12.99
CA ASN A 46 5.57 -0.30 -12.55
C ASN A 46 5.38 -0.45 -11.03
N LEU A 47 5.58 -1.66 -10.50
CA LEU A 47 5.49 -1.89 -9.05
C LEU A 47 6.53 -1.05 -8.28
N GLY A 48 7.77 -0.99 -8.76
CA GLY A 48 8.83 -0.22 -8.13
C GLY A 48 8.52 1.28 -8.02
N ALA A 49 7.94 1.87 -9.07
CA ALA A 49 7.54 3.28 -9.06
C ALA A 49 6.44 3.56 -8.02
N HIS A 50 5.43 2.69 -7.93
CA HIS A 50 4.36 2.82 -6.94
C HIS A 50 4.85 2.62 -5.51
N LEU A 51 5.67 1.61 -5.26
CA LEU A 51 6.27 1.35 -3.94
C LEU A 51 7.12 2.54 -3.48
N LEU A 52 7.94 3.11 -4.37
CA LEU A 52 8.78 4.27 -4.05
C LEU A 52 7.93 5.50 -3.67
N GLN A 53 6.83 5.75 -4.36
CA GLN A 53 5.93 6.86 -4.02
C GLN A 53 5.27 6.67 -2.65
N LEU A 54 4.78 5.46 -2.37
CA LEU A 54 4.15 5.15 -1.09
C LEU A 54 5.16 5.12 0.08
N GLU A 55 6.39 4.70 -0.17
CA GLU A 55 7.49 4.79 0.80
C GLU A 55 7.85 6.25 1.10
N LYS A 56 7.95 7.11 0.08
CA LYS A 56 8.19 8.56 0.26
C LYS A 56 7.10 9.23 1.09
N ALA A 57 5.86 8.77 0.98
CA ALA A 57 4.73 9.25 1.80
C ALA A 57 4.71 8.64 3.22
N GLY A 58 5.64 7.73 3.54
CA GLY A 58 5.72 7.03 4.81
C GLY A 58 4.61 5.97 5.00
N TYR A 59 3.88 5.60 3.95
CA TYR A 59 2.84 4.58 4.02
C TYR A 59 3.41 3.17 3.98
N LEU A 60 4.54 3.00 3.31
CA LEU A 60 5.28 1.75 3.27
C LEU A 60 6.67 1.91 3.84
N LYS A 61 7.23 0.80 4.32
CA LYS A 61 8.66 0.65 4.60
C LYS A 61 9.21 -0.45 3.69
N LEU A 62 10.27 -0.15 2.93
CA LEU A 62 10.96 -1.15 2.13
C LEU A 62 12.24 -1.60 2.85
N GLU A 63 12.39 -2.92 3.04
CA GLU A 63 13.59 -3.51 3.66
C GLU A 63 14.34 -4.33 2.62
N LYS A 64 15.54 -3.88 2.26
CA LYS A 64 16.43 -4.62 1.35
C LYS A 64 17.33 -5.54 2.17
N THR A 65 17.31 -6.82 1.83
CA THR A 65 18.10 -7.87 2.48
C THR A 65 18.79 -8.74 1.43
N PHE A 66 19.77 -9.53 1.85
CA PHE A 66 20.39 -10.56 1.01
C PHE A 66 20.00 -11.94 1.53
N VAL A 67 19.29 -12.72 0.70
CA VAL A 67 18.94 -14.11 1.01
C VAL A 67 19.64 -14.99 -0.01
N ARG A 68 20.53 -15.88 0.45
CA ARG A 68 21.32 -16.78 -0.43
C ARG A 68 22.04 -16.04 -1.57
N ARG A 69 22.69 -14.90 -1.23
CA ARG A 69 23.43 -14.03 -2.17
C ARG A 69 22.57 -13.35 -3.25
N ARG A 70 21.23 -13.36 -3.11
CA ARG A 70 20.32 -12.61 -3.98
C ARG A 70 19.64 -11.47 -3.21
N PRO A 71 19.54 -10.26 -3.79
CA PRO A 71 18.81 -9.17 -3.16
C PRO A 71 17.33 -9.54 -3.05
N LYS A 72 16.74 -9.28 -1.88
CA LYS A 72 15.32 -9.46 -1.60
C LYS A 72 14.78 -8.21 -0.93
N THR A 73 13.73 -7.63 -1.52
CA THR A 73 13.02 -6.48 -0.96
C THR A 73 11.74 -6.95 -0.29
N TRP A 74 11.61 -6.63 0.99
CA TRP A 74 10.39 -6.79 1.76
C TRP A 74 9.63 -5.47 1.81
N VAL A 75 8.31 -5.56 1.71
CA VAL A 75 7.39 -4.44 1.77
C VAL A 75 6.52 -4.58 3.00
N HIS A 76 6.48 -3.53 3.80
CA HIS A 76 5.70 -3.47 5.03
C HIS A 76 4.71 -2.31 4.93
N LEU A 77 3.47 -2.55 5.34
CA LEU A 77 2.53 -1.47 5.64
C LEU A 77 2.91 -0.83 6.97
N THR A 78 3.04 0.50 6.99
CA THR A 78 3.28 1.23 8.25
C THR A 78 1.96 1.54 8.96
N ALA A 79 2.02 1.84 10.26
CA ALA A 79 0.85 2.31 10.99
C ALA A 79 0.25 3.60 10.41
N ARG A 80 1.07 4.46 9.77
CA ARG A 80 0.61 5.65 9.05
C ARG A 80 -0.13 5.25 7.77
N GLY A 81 0.44 4.33 7.01
CA GLY A 81 -0.16 3.82 5.77
C GLY A 81 -1.50 3.13 6.02
N ALA A 82 -1.61 2.32 7.06
CA ALA A 82 -2.86 1.68 7.46
C ALA A 82 -3.96 2.71 7.75
N ARG A 83 -3.68 3.71 8.61
CA ARG A 83 -4.65 4.78 8.93
C ARG A 83 -5.04 5.60 7.69
N ALA A 84 -4.08 5.95 6.84
CA ALA A 84 -4.36 6.70 5.61
C ALA A 84 -5.24 5.90 4.65
N PHE A 85 -5.02 4.58 4.55
CA PHE A 85 -5.86 3.69 3.74
C PHE A 85 -7.26 3.54 4.32
N GLU A 86 -7.38 3.33 5.64
CA GLU A 86 -8.67 3.24 6.33
C GLU A 86 -9.51 4.51 6.14
N SER A 87 -8.90 5.68 6.36
CA SER A 87 -9.58 6.97 6.15
C SER A 87 -10.00 7.17 4.69
N HIS A 88 -9.16 6.74 3.74
CA HIS A 88 -9.51 6.80 2.32
C HIS A 88 -10.71 5.90 1.97
N VAL A 89 -10.74 4.68 2.50
CA VAL A 89 -11.85 3.74 2.30
C VAL A 89 -13.13 4.27 2.94
N GLU A 90 -13.05 4.88 4.13
CA GLU A 90 -14.19 5.53 4.77
C GLU A 90 -14.75 6.67 3.92
N ALA A 91 -13.89 7.53 3.36
CA ALA A 91 -14.31 8.60 2.45
C ALA A 91 -14.93 8.08 1.15
N LEU A 92 -14.42 6.97 0.60
CA LEU A 92 -15.04 6.31 -0.55
C LEU A 92 -16.44 5.78 -0.19
N ARG A 93 -16.59 5.16 0.99
CA ARG A 93 -17.88 4.66 1.47
C ARG A 93 -18.89 5.78 1.67
N SER A 94 -18.51 6.92 2.23
CA SER A 94 -19.43 8.05 2.42
C SER A 94 -19.91 8.66 1.10
N VAL A 95 -19.13 8.56 0.01
CA VAL A 95 -19.56 8.98 -1.33
C VAL A 95 -20.55 7.98 -1.94
N LEU A 96 -20.33 6.69 -1.70
CA LEU A 96 -21.20 5.63 -2.24
C LEU A 96 -22.49 5.48 -1.45
N ASP A 97 -22.48 5.81 -0.16
CA ASP A 97 -23.64 5.81 0.72
C ASP A 97 -23.78 7.17 1.43
N PRO A 98 -24.26 8.21 0.71
CA PRO A 98 -24.46 9.54 1.29
C PRO A 98 -25.58 9.58 2.35
N GLY A 99 -26.27 8.45 2.58
CA GLY A 99 -27.47 8.35 3.41
C GLY A 99 -27.36 7.35 4.57
N GLY A 100 -26.16 6.86 4.90
CA GLY A 100 -25.94 5.93 6.02
C GLY A 100 -26.55 6.45 7.32
N SER A 101 -27.76 5.98 7.61
CA SER A 101 -28.50 6.12 8.87
C SER A 101 -28.24 4.91 9.75
#